data_AF-A0A9D3W685-F1
#
_entry.id   AF-A0A9D3W685-F1
#
_cell.length_a   1.000
_cell.length_b   1.000
_cell.length_c   1.000
_cell.angle_alpha   90.00
_cell.angle_beta   90.00
_cell.angle_gamma   90.00
#
_symmetry.space_group_name_H-M   'P 1'
#
loop_
_entity.id
_entity.type
_entity.pdbx_description
1 polymer ?
#
loop_
_entity_poly.entity_id
_entity_poly.type
_entity_poly.pdbx_seq_one_letter_code
_entity_poly.pdbx_strand_id
1 'polypeptide(L)'
;MDNKKPYLAIILIQSIYAGMFLVSKAAFDGGMNNFVFVFYRQAAANVVLIPLALFLEWKTAPPLSFVTFSKIFLLSFFGITLSLDINGIALVYTSATLAAATTNCLPVITFFLAVLLGVETLRLKTSAGIAKLMGILSCLAGALTLAFFKGPHFKLFCLHHLFQHHHDQTLATTPTSSGLTWIKGSFLMLLSNILWGLWLVLQGPVLKTYPSKLLFTALQCFLSTIQSFAIAIALVRDPYEWRLGWNVRLVSVAYCGIVVTGVTYYLQAWVIEKKGPVLLAMSTPLNLIFTMLCSAFFLCQFISLGSVVGGVLLICGLYSVLWGKTKEQKLLNQNCSSAAVDKECTELPVVAP
;
A
#
# COMPACT_ATOMS: atom_id res chain seq x y z
N MET A 1 13.71 16.11 15.69
CA MET A 1 13.03 16.10 14.36
C MET A 1 12.74 14.68 13.84
N ASP A 2 13.33 13.62 14.41
CA ASP A 2 13.21 12.24 13.90
C ASP A 2 11.82 11.62 13.93
N ASN A 3 10.94 12.06 14.84
CA ASN A 3 9.57 11.53 14.93
C ASN A 3 8.67 11.87 13.72
N LYS A 4 9.02 12.88 12.90
CA LYS A 4 8.21 13.31 11.75
C LYS A 4 8.55 12.57 10.46
N LYS A 5 9.76 11.99 10.35
CA LYS A 5 10.28 11.37 9.12
C LYS A 5 9.38 10.23 8.58
N PRO A 6 8.82 9.32 9.41
CA PRO A 6 7.92 8.27 8.92
C PRO A 6 6.63 8.79 8.27
N TYR A 7 6.11 9.93 8.74
CA TYR A 7 4.89 10.53 8.17
C TYR A 7 5.18 11.17 6.80
N LEU A 8 6.33 11.82 6.64
CA LEU A 8 6.79 12.32 5.34
C LEU A 8 6.99 11.18 4.33
N ALA A 9 7.57 10.05 4.78
CA ALA A 9 7.71 8.87 3.93
C ALA A 9 6.35 8.30 3.51
N ILE A 10 5.36 8.25 4.42
CA ILE A 10 3.99 7.87 4.07
C ILE A 10 3.42 8.79 2.99
N ILE A 11 3.51 10.12 3.16
CA ILE A 11 3.00 11.08 2.17
C ILE A 11 3.65 10.81 0.81
N LEU A 12 4.98 10.66 0.77
CA LEU A 12 5.73 10.34 -0.43
C LEU A 12 5.28 9.02 -1.09
N ILE A 13 5.11 7.95 -0.30
CA ILE A 13 4.61 6.66 -0.80
C ILE A 13 3.24 6.84 -1.46
N GLN A 14 2.31 7.54 -0.81
CA GLN A 14 0.96 7.72 -1.34
C GLN A 14 0.94 8.61 -2.59
N SER A 15 1.80 9.62 -2.67
CA SER A 15 1.97 10.44 -3.88
C SER A 15 2.54 9.63 -5.06
N ILE A 16 3.52 8.74 -4.80
CA ILE A 16 4.08 7.85 -5.83
C ILE A 16 3.01 6.88 -6.34
N TYR A 17 2.20 6.30 -5.45
CA TYR A 17 1.10 5.42 -5.85
C TYR A 17 0.00 6.13 -6.64
N ALA A 18 -0.21 7.44 -6.44
CA ALA A 18 -1.14 8.21 -7.26
C ALA A 18 -0.67 8.28 -8.72
N GLY A 19 0.64 8.51 -8.94
CA GLY A 19 1.23 8.46 -10.27
C GLY A 19 1.21 7.05 -10.88
N MET A 20 1.33 6.00 -10.06
CA MET A 20 1.30 4.60 -10.52
C MET A 20 0.03 4.27 -11.28
N PHE A 21 -1.14 4.69 -10.80
CA PHE A 21 -2.40 4.39 -11.45
C PHE A 21 -2.48 4.96 -12.87
N LEU A 22 -2.05 6.21 -13.06
CA LEU A 22 -2.05 6.86 -14.38
C LEU A 22 -1.05 6.19 -15.34
N VAL A 23 0.17 5.93 -14.87
CA VAL A 23 1.25 5.37 -15.68
C VAL A 23 1.00 3.90 -16.03
N SER A 24 0.42 3.12 -15.10
CA SER A 24 0.10 1.70 -15.33
C SER A 24 -1.09 1.58 -16.29
N LYS A 25 -2.07 2.47 -16.19
CA LYS A 25 -3.16 2.56 -17.16
C LYS A 25 -2.63 2.79 -18.58
N ALA A 26 -1.69 3.72 -18.77
CA ALA A 26 -1.10 3.97 -20.08
C ALA A 26 -0.40 2.72 -20.68
N ALA A 27 0.20 1.86 -19.85
CA ALA A 27 0.79 0.61 -20.31
C ALA A 27 -0.27 -0.42 -20.76
N PHE A 28 -1.36 -0.53 -20.00
CA PHE A 28 -2.46 -1.45 -20.31
C PHE A 28 -3.31 -0.98 -21.50
N ASP A 29 -3.57 0.32 -21.62
CA ASP A 29 -4.21 0.93 -22.80
C ASP A 29 -3.34 0.73 -24.06
N GLY A 30 -2.02 0.70 -23.89
CA GLY A 30 -1.06 0.29 -24.91
C GLY A 30 -1.04 -1.20 -25.21
N GLY A 31 -1.93 -2.02 -24.64
CA GLY A 31 -2.10 -3.45 -24.91
C GLY A 31 -1.07 -4.36 -24.24
N MET A 32 -0.45 -3.95 -23.14
CA MET A 32 0.53 -4.79 -22.43
C MET A 32 -0.17 -5.82 -21.53
N ASN A 33 0.24 -7.08 -21.60
CA ASN A 33 -0.29 -8.12 -20.71
C ASN A 33 0.09 -7.86 -19.23
N ASN A 34 -0.86 -8.09 -18.32
CA ASN A 34 -0.68 -7.84 -16.88
C ASN A 34 0.43 -8.69 -16.24
N PHE A 35 0.49 -9.99 -16.52
CA PHE A 35 1.49 -10.88 -15.91
C PHE A 35 2.92 -10.50 -16.34
N VAL A 36 3.07 -10.18 -17.63
CA VAL A 36 4.33 -9.70 -18.20
C VAL A 36 4.71 -8.35 -17.60
N PHE A 37 3.73 -7.46 -17.38
CA PHE A 37 3.96 -6.18 -16.69
C PHE A 37 4.41 -6.36 -15.24
N VAL A 38 3.79 -7.27 -14.48
CA VAL A 38 4.20 -7.57 -13.10
C VAL A 38 5.63 -8.10 -13.07
N PHE A 39 5.97 -9.07 -13.93
CA PHE A 39 7.34 -9.58 -14.05
C PHE A 39 8.35 -8.46 -14.32
N TYR A 40 8.14 -7.67 -15.38
CA TYR A 40 9.07 -6.61 -15.74
C TYR A 40 9.17 -5.52 -14.68
N ARG A 41 8.07 -5.22 -13.97
CA ARG A 41 8.06 -4.29 -12.84
C ARG A 41 8.97 -4.79 -11.71
N GLN A 42 8.91 -6.07 -11.35
CA GLN A 42 9.79 -6.63 -10.31
C GLN A 42 11.25 -6.70 -10.78
N ALA A 43 11.48 -7.09 -12.04
CA ALA A 43 12.81 -7.13 -12.63
C ALA A 43 13.48 -5.74 -12.63
N ALA A 44 12.75 -4.71 -13.05
CA ALA A 44 13.25 -3.32 -13.06
C ALA A 44 13.60 -2.82 -11.65
N ALA A 45 12.83 -3.20 -10.62
CA ALA A 45 13.16 -2.88 -9.24
C ALA A 45 14.49 -3.52 -8.82
N ASN A 46 14.71 -4.79 -9.17
CA ASN A 46 15.93 -5.52 -8.81
C ASN A 46 17.20 -4.98 -9.43
N VAL A 47 17.12 -4.49 -10.68
CA VAL A 47 18.26 -3.87 -11.37
C VAL A 47 18.86 -2.72 -10.54
N VAL A 48 18.03 -2.02 -9.77
CA VAL A 48 18.47 -0.91 -8.91
C VAL A 48 18.69 -1.35 -7.47
N LEU A 49 17.77 -2.14 -6.90
CA LEU A 49 17.80 -2.52 -5.49
C LEU A 49 18.94 -3.48 -5.16
N ILE A 50 19.24 -4.47 -6.01
CA ILE A 50 20.29 -5.45 -5.72
C ILE A 50 21.66 -4.75 -5.61
N PRO A 51 22.14 -3.99 -6.62
CA PRO A 51 23.41 -3.29 -6.50
C PRO A 51 23.47 -2.35 -5.29
N LEU A 52 22.38 -1.63 -5.01
CA LEU A 52 22.31 -0.70 -3.89
C LEU A 52 22.35 -1.42 -2.53
N ALA A 53 21.64 -2.55 -2.40
CA ALA A 53 21.66 -3.39 -1.20
C ALA A 53 23.03 -4.02 -0.96
N LEU A 54 23.66 -4.51 -2.03
CA LEU A 54 25.01 -5.07 -1.97
C LEU A 54 26.05 -4.02 -1.53
N PHE A 55 25.92 -2.79 -2.03
CA PHE A 55 26.84 -1.71 -1.71
C PHE A 55 26.65 -1.18 -0.28
N LEU A 56 25.41 -1.00 0.18
CA LEU A 56 25.12 -0.33 1.46
C LEU A 56 25.03 -1.29 2.66
N GLU A 57 24.44 -2.47 2.49
CA GLU A 57 24.05 -3.32 3.63
C GLU A 57 24.77 -4.69 3.67
N TRP A 58 25.44 -5.14 2.59
CA TRP A 58 26.02 -6.50 2.53
C TRP A 58 26.98 -6.81 3.67
N LYS A 59 27.85 -5.87 4.04
CA LYS A 59 28.83 -6.08 5.12
C LYS A 59 28.22 -6.11 6.52
N THR A 60 27.04 -5.53 6.68
CA THR A 60 26.34 -5.40 7.96
C THR A 60 25.16 -6.37 8.09
N ALA A 61 24.82 -7.08 7.02
CA ALA A 61 23.66 -7.93 6.98
C ALA A 61 23.87 -9.21 7.79
N PRO A 62 22.87 -9.63 8.60
CA PRO A 62 22.97 -10.90 9.30
C PRO A 62 22.92 -12.07 8.32
N PRO A 63 23.52 -13.22 8.67
CA PRO A 63 23.48 -14.41 7.83
C PRO A 63 22.04 -14.86 7.61
N LEU A 64 21.74 -15.23 6.36
CA LEU A 64 20.40 -15.63 5.96
C LEU A 64 20.14 -17.10 6.30
N SER A 65 19.45 -17.35 7.41
CA SER A 65 18.97 -18.70 7.75
C SER A 65 17.91 -19.18 6.76
N PHE A 66 17.86 -20.49 6.51
CA PHE A 66 16.86 -21.12 5.63
C PHE A 66 15.41 -20.81 6.06
N VAL A 67 15.16 -20.73 7.38
CA VAL A 67 13.82 -20.38 7.92
C VAL A 67 13.46 -18.93 7.56
N THR A 68 14.40 -18.01 7.69
CA THR A 68 14.20 -16.60 7.32
C THR A 68 14.00 -16.46 5.81
N PHE A 69 14.81 -17.14 5.01
CA PHE A 69 14.64 -17.19 3.56
C PHE A 69 13.25 -17.71 3.18
N SER A 70 12.81 -18.82 3.79
CA SER A 70 11.48 -19.40 3.53
C SER A 70 10.35 -18.44 3.90
N LYS A 71 10.47 -17.72 5.02
CA LYS A 71 9.53 -16.65 5.39
C LYS A 71 9.48 -15.54 4.34
N ILE A 72 10.63 -15.05 3.87
CA ILE A 72 10.72 -14.01 2.86
C ILE A 72 10.14 -14.51 1.51
N PHE A 73 10.42 -15.76 1.15
CA PHE A 73 9.90 -16.40 -0.06
C PHE A 73 8.37 -16.47 -0.06
N LEU A 74 7.77 -16.99 1.01
CA LEU A 74 6.31 -17.06 1.14
C LEU A 74 5.69 -15.66 1.22
N LEU A 75 6.34 -14.74 1.93
CA LEU A 75 5.89 -13.35 2.03
C LEU A 75 5.88 -12.66 0.65
N SER A 76 6.92 -12.86 -0.16
CA SER A 76 6.98 -12.40 -1.54
C SER A 76 5.89 -13.05 -2.41
N PHE A 77 5.71 -14.36 -2.27
CA PHE A 77 4.77 -15.12 -3.10
C PHE A 77 3.32 -14.69 -2.88
N PHE A 78 2.85 -14.72 -1.63
CA PHE A 78 1.49 -14.34 -1.30
C PHE A 78 1.29 -12.83 -1.44
N GLY A 79 2.24 -12.05 -0.93
CA GLY A 79 2.07 -10.63 -0.73
C GLY A 79 2.28 -9.76 -1.95
N ILE A 80 3.24 -10.13 -2.79
CA ILE A 80 3.62 -9.35 -3.97
C ILE A 80 3.10 -10.04 -5.21
N THR A 81 3.57 -11.26 -5.49
CA THR A 81 3.31 -11.96 -6.75
C THR A 81 1.82 -12.28 -6.92
N LEU A 82 1.25 -13.11 -6.04
CA LEU A 82 -0.16 -13.50 -6.13
C LEU A 82 -1.10 -12.30 -5.98
N SER A 83 -0.80 -11.36 -5.07
CA SER A 83 -1.65 -10.19 -4.89
C SER A 83 -1.74 -9.35 -6.17
N LEU A 84 -0.62 -9.06 -6.84
CA LEU A 84 -0.59 -8.24 -8.06
C LEU A 84 -1.21 -8.98 -9.26
N ASP A 85 -0.91 -10.27 -9.43
CA ASP A 85 -1.46 -11.07 -10.53
C ASP A 85 -2.98 -11.25 -10.39
N ILE A 86 -3.45 -11.59 -9.18
CA ILE A 86 -4.89 -11.69 -8.90
C ILE A 86 -5.57 -10.33 -9.07
N ASN A 87 -4.91 -9.22 -8.69
CA ASN A 87 -5.44 -7.87 -8.92
C ASN A 87 -5.67 -7.62 -10.41
N GLY A 88 -4.67 -7.93 -11.24
CA GLY A 88 -4.76 -7.80 -12.69
C GLY A 88 -5.88 -8.62 -13.30
N ILE A 89 -5.99 -9.90 -12.91
CA ILE A 89 -7.09 -10.77 -13.35
C ILE A 89 -8.44 -10.21 -12.88
N ALA A 90 -8.53 -9.76 -11.63
CA ALA A 90 -9.78 -9.23 -11.07
C ALA A 90 -10.27 -8.00 -11.85
N LEU A 91 -9.37 -7.11 -12.28
CA LEU A 91 -9.68 -5.94 -13.11
C LEU A 91 -10.25 -6.30 -14.49
N VAL A 92 -9.99 -7.49 -15.02
CA VAL A 92 -10.63 -7.96 -16.26
C VAL A 92 -12.10 -8.32 -16.03
N TYR A 93 -12.43 -8.81 -14.83
CA TYR A 93 -13.78 -9.27 -14.47
C TYR A 93 -14.60 -8.22 -13.69
N THR A 94 -14.01 -7.10 -13.31
CA THR A 94 -14.66 -6.07 -12.50
C THR A 94 -14.28 -4.65 -12.93
N SER A 95 -14.87 -3.65 -12.29
CA SER A 95 -14.61 -2.24 -12.60
C SER A 95 -13.46 -1.68 -11.75
N ALA A 96 -12.78 -0.67 -12.30
CA ALA A 96 -11.80 0.13 -11.55
C ALA A 96 -12.42 0.78 -10.28
N THR A 97 -13.73 1.08 -10.31
CA THR A 97 -14.47 1.59 -9.15
C THR A 97 -14.54 0.58 -8.01
N LEU A 98 -14.81 -0.69 -8.31
CA LEU A 98 -14.80 -1.74 -7.27
C LEU A 98 -13.38 -1.99 -6.75
N ALA A 99 -12.38 -1.96 -7.64
CA ALA A 99 -10.98 -2.05 -7.23
C ALA A 99 -10.61 -0.94 -6.24
N ALA A 100 -10.97 0.32 -6.55
CA ALA A 100 -10.76 1.44 -5.64
C ALA A 100 -11.52 1.27 -4.32
N ALA A 101 -12.78 0.84 -4.35
CA ALA A 101 -13.60 0.65 -3.15
C ALA A 101 -13.02 -0.43 -2.23
N THR A 102 -12.61 -1.57 -2.78
CA THR A 102 -12.01 -2.68 -2.01
C THR A 102 -10.61 -2.35 -1.49
N THR A 103 -9.78 -1.64 -2.26
CA THR A 103 -8.49 -1.12 -1.78
C THR A 103 -8.66 -0.10 -0.67
N ASN A 104 -9.75 0.66 -0.65
CA ASN A 104 -10.05 1.50 0.49
C ASN A 104 -10.48 0.75 1.75
N CYS A 105 -10.87 -0.52 1.64
CA CYS A 105 -11.08 -1.40 2.78
C CYS A 105 -9.76 -2.01 3.31
N LEU A 106 -8.63 -1.81 2.62
CA LEU A 106 -7.31 -2.29 3.05
C LEU A 106 -6.95 -1.92 4.50
N PRO A 107 -7.28 -0.72 5.02
CA PRO A 107 -7.04 -0.42 6.43
C PRO A 107 -7.78 -1.37 7.37
N VAL A 108 -9.05 -1.65 7.11
CA VAL A 108 -9.90 -2.56 7.90
C VAL A 108 -9.34 -3.98 7.85
N ILE A 109 -9.02 -4.45 6.65
CA ILE A 109 -8.44 -5.77 6.39
C ILE A 109 -7.11 -5.93 7.14
N THR A 110 -6.20 -4.96 6.99
CA THR A 110 -4.88 -4.99 7.61
C THR A 110 -4.98 -4.97 9.13
N PHE A 111 -5.87 -4.15 9.68
CA PHE A 111 -6.10 -4.10 11.12
C PHE A 111 -6.64 -5.42 11.65
N PHE A 112 -7.65 -6.00 11.00
CA PHE A 112 -8.20 -7.30 11.38
C PHE A 112 -7.12 -8.40 11.37
N LEU A 113 -6.31 -8.46 10.29
CA LEU A 113 -5.20 -9.40 10.18
C LEU A 113 -4.11 -9.15 11.25
N ALA A 114 -3.79 -7.88 11.55
CA ALA A 114 -2.81 -7.53 12.58
C ALA A 114 -3.24 -8.02 13.96
N VAL A 115 -4.54 -8.02 14.24
CA VAL A 115 -5.11 -8.49 15.51
C VAL A 115 -5.17 -10.00 15.55
N LEU A 116 -5.63 -10.63 14.46
CA LEU A 116 -5.68 -12.09 14.31
C LEU A 116 -4.30 -12.73 14.48
N LEU A 117 -3.26 -12.09 13.93
CA LEU A 117 -1.88 -12.56 13.99
C LEU A 117 -1.13 -12.07 15.25
N GLY A 118 -1.80 -11.37 16.17
CA GLY A 118 -1.19 -10.87 17.40
C GLY A 118 -0.10 -9.81 17.21
N VAL A 119 0.00 -9.21 16.03
CA VAL A 119 0.93 -8.11 15.73
C VAL A 119 0.47 -6.80 16.38
N GLU A 120 -0.85 -6.62 16.52
CA GLU A 120 -1.47 -5.46 17.16
C GLU A 120 -2.44 -5.91 18.26
N THR A 121 -2.30 -5.38 19.47
CA THR A 121 -3.22 -5.68 20.58
C THR A 121 -4.37 -4.68 20.64
N LEU A 122 -5.61 -5.14 20.52
CA LEU A 122 -6.78 -4.28 20.71
C LEU A 122 -7.23 -4.26 22.16
N ARG A 123 -7.11 -3.09 22.79
CA ARG A 123 -7.71 -2.83 24.10
C ARG A 123 -8.89 -1.88 23.92
N LEU A 124 -10.06 -2.43 23.55
CA LEU A 124 -11.30 -1.65 23.33
C LEU A 124 -11.80 -0.92 24.58
N LYS A 125 -11.37 -1.34 25.78
CA LYS A 125 -11.64 -0.64 27.04
C LYS A 125 -10.82 0.65 27.20
N THR A 126 -9.80 0.87 26.37
CA THR A 126 -8.95 2.07 26.43
C THR A 126 -9.40 3.11 25.42
N SER A 127 -9.31 4.38 25.79
CA SER A 127 -9.56 5.50 24.86
C SER A 127 -8.69 5.45 23.59
N ALA A 128 -7.49 4.86 23.66
CA ALA A 128 -6.64 4.65 22.49
C ALA A 128 -7.20 3.58 21.54
N GLY A 129 -7.70 2.45 22.07
CA GLY A 129 -8.34 1.41 21.27
C GLY A 129 -9.62 1.89 20.58
N ILE A 130 -10.45 2.66 21.29
CA ILE A 130 -11.66 3.29 20.72
C ILE A 130 -11.27 4.26 19.60
N ALA A 131 -10.27 5.12 19.82
CA ALA A 131 -9.82 6.08 18.81
C ALA A 131 -9.29 5.39 17.53
N LYS A 132 -8.63 4.23 17.66
CA LYS A 132 -8.22 3.43 16.50
C LYS A 132 -9.41 2.87 15.74
N LEU A 133 -10.37 2.25 16.44
CA LEU A 133 -11.55 1.67 15.80
C LEU A 133 -12.40 2.74 15.10
N MET A 134 -12.66 3.87 15.78
CA MET A 134 -13.40 4.99 15.19
C MET A 134 -12.66 5.58 13.99
N GLY A 135 -11.33 5.67 14.05
CA GLY A 135 -10.53 6.11 12.92
C GLY A 135 -10.65 5.19 11.70
N ILE A 136 -10.65 3.87 11.93
CA ILE A 136 -10.85 2.86 10.88
C ILE A 136 -12.23 2.99 10.23
N LEU A 137 -13.28 3.10 11.06
CA LEU A 137 -14.65 3.28 10.57
C LEU A 137 -14.82 4.59 9.80
N SER A 138 -14.20 5.68 10.26
CA SER A 138 -14.20 6.96 9.56
C SER A 138 -13.47 6.88 8.21
N CYS A 139 -12.34 6.17 8.15
CA CYS A 139 -11.64 5.93 6.88
C CYS A 139 -12.49 5.11 5.91
N LEU A 140 -13.16 4.05 6.39
CA LEU A 140 -14.06 3.25 5.58
C LEU A 140 -15.24 4.07 5.07
N ALA A 141 -15.86 4.88 5.95
CA ALA A 141 -16.95 5.78 5.58
C ALA A 141 -16.50 6.80 4.52
N GLY A 142 -15.37 7.47 4.73
CA GLY A 142 -14.82 8.46 3.79
C GLY A 142 -14.55 7.86 2.41
N ALA A 143 -13.99 6.66 2.38
CA ALA A 143 -13.78 5.91 1.15
C ALA A 143 -15.07 5.51 0.42
N LEU A 144 -16.09 5.06 1.14
CA LEU A 144 -17.39 4.74 0.56
C LEU A 144 -18.06 6.01 0.03
N THR A 145 -17.92 7.14 0.73
CA THR A 145 -18.38 8.45 0.23
C THR A 145 -17.68 8.81 -1.08
N LEU A 146 -16.36 8.63 -1.18
CA LEU A 146 -15.63 8.85 -2.45
C LEU A 146 -16.12 7.97 -3.59
N ALA A 147 -16.46 6.71 -3.30
CA ALA A 147 -16.87 5.74 -4.32
C ALA A 147 -18.31 5.92 -4.79
N PHE A 148 -19.24 6.20 -3.87
CA PHE A 148 -20.68 6.15 -4.16
C PHE A 148 -21.36 7.53 -4.18
N PHE A 149 -20.81 8.53 -3.49
CA PHE A 149 -21.46 9.84 -3.41
C PHE A 149 -20.95 10.77 -4.53
N LYS A 150 -21.68 10.82 -5.65
CA LYS A 150 -21.48 11.84 -6.68
C LYS A 150 -22.31 13.07 -6.34
N GLY A 151 -21.70 14.01 -5.62
CA GLY A 151 -22.33 15.29 -5.27
C GLY A 151 -22.23 16.34 -6.39
N PRO A 152 -22.82 17.55 -6.17
CA PRO A 152 -22.71 18.65 -7.12
C PRO A 152 -21.25 19.02 -7.38
N HIS A 153 -20.99 19.41 -8.63
CA HIS A 153 -19.66 19.69 -9.17
C HIS A 153 -19.30 21.16 -8.92
N PHE A 154 -18.19 21.41 -8.23
CA PHE A 154 -17.69 22.78 -8.03
C PHE A 154 -16.85 23.20 -9.23
N LYS A 155 -17.23 24.31 -9.90
CA LYS A 155 -16.43 24.94 -10.96
C LYS A 155 -15.18 25.56 -10.35
N LEU A 156 -14.01 25.01 -10.64
CA LEU A 156 -12.74 25.66 -10.32
C LEU A 156 -12.49 26.76 -11.38
N PHE A 157 -12.29 27.99 -10.92
CA PHE A 157 -11.96 29.14 -11.78
C PHE A 157 -10.47 29.08 -12.15
N CYS A 158 -10.11 28.67 -13.37
CA CYS A 158 -8.87 29.15 -14.01
C CYS A 158 -8.87 28.99 -15.55
N LEU A 159 -7.95 29.74 -16.17
CA LEU A 159 -7.89 30.32 -17.51
C LEU A 159 -8.56 29.59 -18.69
N HIS A 160 -9.28 30.39 -19.47
CA HIS A 160 -9.99 30.06 -20.70
C HIS A 160 -9.09 29.43 -21.79
N HIS A 161 -9.69 28.48 -22.51
CA HIS A 161 -9.49 28.21 -23.95
C HIS A 161 -8.25 27.42 -24.40
N LEU A 162 -8.29 26.08 -24.29
CA LEU A 162 -7.67 25.24 -25.35
C LEU A 162 -8.15 23.77 -25.42
N PHE A 163 -8.95 23.27 -24.48
CA PHE A 163 -9.47 21.89 -24.52
C PHE A 163 -11.00 21.84 -24.43
N GLN A 164 -11.66 22.56 -25.35
CA GLN A 164 -13.05 22.26 -25.68
C GLN A 164 -13.08 21.16 -26.73
N HIS A 165 -12.68 19.95 -26.35
CA HIS A 165 -13.09 18.75 -27.06
C HIS A 165 -14.15 18.07 -26.19
N HIS A 166 -15.38 18.04 -26.70
CA HIS A 166 -16.42 17.14 -26.22
C HIS A 166 -15.83 15.72 -26.15
N HIS A 167 -15.51 15.28 -24.93
CA HIS A 167 -15.65 13.88 -24.59
C HIS A 167 -16.87 13.79 -23.68
N ASP A 168 -18.05 13.73 -24.31
CA ASP A 168 -19.04 12.80 -23.81
C ASP A 168 -18.35 11.44 -23.75
N GLN A 169 -17.83 11.11 -22.57
CA GLN A 169 -17.62 9.73 -22.21
C GLN A 169 -19.00 9.10 -22.18
N THR A 170 -19.46 8.68 -23.37
CA THR A 170 -20.21 7.45 -23.46
C THR A 170 -19.38 6.45 -22.68
N LEU A 171 -19.88 6.14 -21.47
CA LEU A 171 -19.50 4.97 -20.73
C LEU A 171 -19.51 3.85 -21.76
N ALA A 172 -18.32 3.41 -22.18
CA ALA A 172 -18.18 2.16 -22.87
C ALA A 172 -18.81 1.15 -21.92
N THR A 173 -20.02 0.73 -22.25
CA THR A 173 -20.67 -0.42 -21.68
C THR A 173 -19.76 -1.59 -22.01
N THR A 174 -18.78 -1.84 -21.13
CA THR A 174 -18.17 -3.16 -21.01
C THR A 174 -19.31 -4.16 -21.04
N PRO A 175 -19.16 -5.26 -21.81
CA PRO A 175 -20.25 -6.20 -22.07
C PRO A 175 -20.87 -6.57 -20.72
N THR A 176 -22.20 -6.55 -20.65
CA THR A 176 -22.97 -6.93 -19.47
C THR A 176 -22.47 -8.28 -18.98
N SER A 177 -21.51 -8.26 -18.06
CA SER A 177 -20.95 -9.46 -17.49
C SER A 177 -22.09 -10.11 -16.75
N SER A 178 -22.43 -11.35 -17.08
CA SER A 178 -23.39 -12.15 -16.30
C SER A 178 -23.09 -11.96 -14.82
N GLY A 179 -24.10 -11.83 -13.95
CA GLY A 179 -23.89 -11.50 -12.53
C GLY A 179 -22.82 -12.38 -11.86
N LEU A 180 -22.71 -13.64 -12.29
CA LEU A 180 -21.67 -14.60 -11.89
C LEU A 180 -20.23 -14.12 -12.15
N THR A 181 -19.98 -13.49 -13.30
CA THR A 181 -18.66 -13.01 -13.72
C THR A 181 -18.22 -11.80 -12.88
N TRP A 182 -19.15 -10.88 -12.61
CA TRP A 182 -18.89 -9.75 -11.73
C TRP A 182 -18.62 -10.19 -10.28
N ILE A 183 -19.37 -11.17 -9.77
CA ILE A 183 -19.16 -11.75 -8.43
C ILE A 183 -17.76 -12.38 -8.33
N LYS A 184 -17.33 -13.12 -9.37
CA LYS A 184 -15.98 -13.70 -9.43
C LYS A 184 -14.90 -12.61 -9.37
N GLY A 185 -15.07 -11.53 -10.14
CA GLY A 185 -14.16 -10.38 -10.10
C GLY A 185 -14.09 -9.71 -8.72
N SER A 186 -15.24 -9.54 -8.06
CA SER A 186 -15.33 -8.98 -6.71
C SER A 186 -14.59 -9.85 -5.68
N PHE A 187 -14.76 -11.17 -5.74
CA PHE A 187 -14.07 -12.10 -4.84
C PHE A 187 -12.56 -12.09 -5.05
N LEU A 188 -12.10 -12.14 -6.30
CA LEU A 188 -10.67 -12.06 -6.63
C LEU A 188 -10.07 -10.73 -6.18
N MET A 189 -10.78 -9.63 -6.35
CA MET A 189 -10.34 -8.30 -5.90
C MET A 189 -10.19 -8.26 -4.37
N LEU A 190 -11.16 -8.79 -3.63
CA LEU A 190 -11.08 -8.87 -2.17
C LEU A 190 -9.91 -9.74 -1.73
N LEU A 191 -9.71 -10.90 -2.37
CA LEU A 191 -8.60 -11.81 -2.09
C LEU A 191 -7.25 -11.14 -2.32
N SER A 192 -7.09 -10.40 -3.42
CA SER A 192 -5.87 -9.63 -3.70
C SER A 192 -5.56 -8.62 -2.58
N ASN A 193 -6.57 -7.89 -2.09
CA ASN A 193 -6.41 -6.93 -0.99
C ASN A 193 -6.12 -7.62 0.36
N ILE A 194 -6.69 -8.80 0.62
CA ILE A 194 -6.36 -9.62 1.81
C ILE A 194 -4.90 -10.05 1.77
N LEU A 195 -4.42 -10.53 0.63
CA LEU A 195 -3.03 -10.92 0.44
C LEU A 195 -2.07 -9.74 0.60
N TRP A 196 -2.43 -8.57 0.07
CA TRP A 196 -1.66 -7.33 0.26
C TRP A 196 -1.65 -6.88 1.72
N GLY A 197 -2.79 -6.90 2.40
CA GLY A 197 -2.88 -6.60 3.82
C GLY A 197 -2.05 -7.56 4.68
N LEU A 198 -2.09 -8.85 4.35
CA LEU A 198 -1.29 -9.89 5.00
C LEU A 198 0.22 -9.62 4.83
N TRP A 199 0.64 -9.20 3.64
CA TRP A 199 2.02 -8.80 3.38
C TRP A 199 2.46 -7.64 4.27
N LEU A 200 1.64 -6.59 4.36
CA LEU A 200 1.93 -5.45 5.24
C LEU A 200 2.07 -5.90 6.70
N VAL A 201 1.14 -6.73 7.20
CA VAL A 201 1.18 -7.19 8.60
C VAL A 201 2.41 -8.05 8.89
N LEU A 202 2.74 -8.99 8.01
CA LEU A 202 3.83 -9.94 8.21
C LEU A 202 5.23 -9.34 8.01
N GLN A 203 5.35 -8.19 7.34
CA GLN A 203 6.64 -7.50 7.22
C GLN A 203 7.27 -7.18 8.58
N GLY A 204 6.49 -6.68 9.54
CA GLY A 204 7.01 -6.28 10.86
C GLY A 204 7.72 -7.42 11.61
N PRO A 205 7.07 -8.59 11.83
CA PRO A 205 7.71 -9.75 12.44
C PRO A 205 8.95 -10.27 11.70
N VAL A 206 8.95 -10.24 10.36
CA VAL A 206 10.10 -10.69 9.56
C VAL A 206 11.26 -9.71 9.67
N LEU A 207 11.01 -8.40 9.62
CA LEU A 207 12.02 -7.35 9.80
C LEU A 207 12.66 -7.37 11.20
N LYS A 208 11.96 -7.85 12.24
CA LYS A 208 12.58 -8.11 13.55
C LYS A 208 13.63 -9.23 13.51
N THR A 209 13.46 -10.22 12.63
CA THR A 209 14.42 -11.32 12.45
C THR A 209 15.53 -10.93 11.48
N TYR A 210 15.23 -10.09 10.49
CA TYR A 210 16.15 -9.64 9.45
C TYR A 210 16.11 -8.11 9.30
N PRO A 211 16.88 -7.36 10.11
CA PRO A 211 16.78 -5.89 10.22
C PRO A 211 17.36 -5.10 9.03
N SER A 212 18.03 -5.77 8.08
CA SER A 212 18.56 -5.14 6.86
C SER A 212 17.43 -4.86 5.88
N LYS A 213 16.83 -3.67 5.97
CA LYS A 213 15.63 -3.26 5.23
C LYS A 213 15.84 -3.28 3.73
N LEU A 214 16.95 -2.73 3.25
CA LEU A 214 17.20 -2.62 1.82
C LEU A 214 17.43 -4.00 1.20
N LEU A 215 18.22 -4.83 1.89
CA LEU A 215 18.46 -6.21 1.46
C LEU A 215 17.20 -7.09 1.59
N PHE A 216 16.39 -6.89 2.63
CA PHE A 216 15.08 -7.54 2.76
C PHE A 216 14.18 -7.20 1.57
N THR A 217 14.04 -5.92 1.22
CA THR A 217 13.24 -5.49 0.07
C THR A 217 13.81 -6.02 -1.24
N ALA A 218 15.13 -6.00 -1.43
CA ALA A 218 15.79 -6.55 -2.61
C ALA A 218 15.53 -8.06 -2.75
N LEU A 219 15.65 -8.83 -1.66
CA LEU A 219 15.34 -10.26 -1.64
C LEU A 219 13.87 -10.54 -1.98
N GLN A 220 12.92 -9.75 -1.44
CA GLN A 220 11.52 -9.88 -1.80
C GLN A 220 11.28 -9.61 -3.30
N CYS A 221 11.85 -8.54 -3.84
CA CYS A 221 11.69 -8.21 -5.27
C CYS A 221 12.36 -9.27 -6.16
N PHE A 222 13.50 -9.83 -5.74
CA PHE A 222 14.21 -10.91 -6.43
C PHE A 222 13.36 -12.18 -6.49
N LEU A 223 12.87 -12.64 -5.33
CA LEU A 223 12.01 -13.82 -5.26
C LEU A 223 10.70 -13.60 -6.01
N SER A 224 10.11 -12.40 -5.93
CA SER A 224 8.90 -12.05 -6.68
C SER A 224 9.14 -12.05 -8.18
N THR A 225 10.32 -11.63 -8.65
CA THR A 225 10.66 -11.70 -10.08
C THR A 225 10.70 -13.15 -10.57
N ILE A 226 11.32 -14.06 -9.82
CA ILE A 226 11.37 -15.49 -10.17
C ILE A 226 9.95 -16.08 -10.18
N GLN A 227 9.16 -15.79 -9.15
CA GLN A 227 7.80 -16.31 -9.00
C GLN A 227 6.87 -15.78 -10.10
N SER A 228 6.88 -14.47 -10.35
CA SER A 228 6.08 -13.83 -11.41
C SER A 228 6.53 -14.27 -12.79
N PHE A 229 7.83 -14.50 -13.03
CA PHE A 229 8.32 -15.08 -14.27
C PHE A 229 7.74 -16.47 -14.51
N ALA A 230 7.75 -17.34 -13.51
CA ALA A 230 7.20 -18.70 -13.60
C ALA A 230 5.69 -18.70 -13.89
N ILE A 231 4.94 -17.78 -13.28
CA ILE A 231 3.50 -17.62 -13.55
C ILE A 231 3.27 -17.04 -14.95
N ALA A 232 3.99 -15.98 -15.30
CA ALA A 232 3.85 -15.29 -16.58
C ALA A 232 4.18 -16.22 -17.75
N ILE A 233 5.25 -17.02 -17.69
CA ILE A 233 5.60 -17.96 -18.77
C ILE A 233 4.62 -19.12 -18.88
N ALA A 234 4.00 -19.53 -17.77
CA ALA A 234 2.98 -20.57 -17.77
C ALA A 234 1.68 -20.09 -18.44
N LEU A 235 1.27 -18.83 -18.19
CA LEU A 235 0.01 -18.25 -18.67
C LEU A 235 0.12 -17.52 -20.02
N VAL A 236 1.28 -16.93 -20.31
CA VAL A 236 1.55 -16.13 -21.51
C VAL A 236 2.69 -16.76 -22.28
N ARG A 237 2.33 -17.68 -23.18
CA ARG A 237 3.32 -18.42 -24.00
C ARG A 237 3.68 -17.75 -25.31
N ASP A 238 2.92 -16.73 -25.72
CA ASP A 238 3.18 -16.02 -26.97
C ASP A 238 4.39 -15.07 -26.81
N PRO A 239 5.49 -15.26 -27.56
CA PRO A 239 6.68 -14.40 -27.47
C PRO A 239 6.41 -12.94 -27.87
N TYR A 240 5.37 -12.63 -28.64
CA TYR A 240 5.04 -11.25 -29.00
C TYR A 240 4.63 -10.41 -27.78
N GLU A 241 3.95 -11.01 -26.80
CA GLU A 241 3.54 -10.36 -25.56
C GLU A 241 4.73 -9.96 -24.67
N TRP A 242 5.86 -10.67 -24.81
CA TRP A 242 7.09 -10.42 -24.05
C TRP A 242 7.94 -9.30 -24.65
N ARG A 243 7.62 -8.83 -25.86
CA ARG A 243 8.42 -7.83 -26.55
C ARG A 243 8.25 -6.46 -25.92
N LEU A 244 9.26 -6.02 -25.19
CA LEU A 244 9.33 -4.68 -24.60
C LEU A 244 9.97 -3.72 -25.60
N GLY A 245 9.16 -2.81 -26.16
CA GLY A 245 9.62 -1.78 -27.09
C GLY A 245 10.04 -0.49 -26.38
N TRP A 246 10.79 0.37 -27.09
CA TRP A 246 11.13 1.73 -26.64
C TRP A 246 9.92 2.68 -26.75
N ASN A 247 8.89 2.42 -25.96
CA ASN A 247 7.64 3.18 -25.97
C ASN A 247 7.11 3.39 -24.55
N VAL A 248 5.84 3.83 -24.44
CA VAL A 248 5.17 4.04 -23.16
C VAL A 248 5.22 2.81 -22.24
N ARG A 249 5.25 1.58 -22.79
CA ARG A 249 5.34 0.35 -22.00
C ARG A 249 6.64 0.30 -21.19
N LEU A 250 7.77 0.64 -21.82
CA LEU A 250 9.08 0.66 -21.14
C LEU A 250 9.14 1.75 -20.06
N VAL A 251 8.65 2.96 -20.36
CA VAL A 251 8.61 4.06 -19.38
C VAL A 251 7.72 3.68 -18.19
N SER A 252 6.57 3.07 -18.43
CA SER A 252 5.67 2.62 -17.38
C SER A 252 6.28 1.53 -16.53
N VAL A 253 6.95 0.54 -17.14
CA VAL A 253 7.69 -0.50 -16.41
C VAL A 253 8.81 0.11 -15.57
N ALA A 254 9.58 1.04 -16.12
CA ALA A 254 10.69 1.68 -15.41
C ALA A 254 10.20 2.49 -14.20
N TYR A 255 9.16 3.32 -14.37
CA TYR A 255 8.56 4.07 -13.27
C TYR A 255 7.95 3.14 -12.22
N CYS A 256 7.09 2.20 -12.63
CA CYS A 256 6.41 1.30 -11.70
C CYS A 256 7.37 0.33 -11.00
N GLY A 257 8.47 -0.05 -11.65
CA GLY A 257 9.47 -0.93 -11.07
C GLY A 257 10.44 -0.18 -10.17
N ILE A 258 11.12 0.85 -10.68
CA ILE A 258 12.18 1.53 -9.93
C ILE A 258 11.58 2.36 -8.79
N VAL A 259 10.58 3.20 -9.11
CA VAL A 259 10.01 4.14 -8.14
C VAL A 259 8.94 3.44 -7.30
N VAL A 260 7.96 2.78 -7.94
CA VAL A 260 6.77 2.25 -7.24
C VAL A 260 6.96 0.84 -6.67
N THR A 261 8.03 0.13 -7.01
CA THR A 261 8.39 -1.11 -6.31
C THR A 261 9.64 -0.85 -5.48
N GLY A 262 10.72 -0.38 -6.12
CA GLY A 262 11.99 -0.15 -5.45
C GLY A 262 11.91 0.82 -4.27
N VAL A 263 11.57 2.08 -4.53
CA VAL A 263 11.56 3.12 -3.49
C VAL A 263 10.45 2.88 -2.48
N THR A 264 9.22 2.65 -2.93
CA THR A 264 8.09 2.55 -2.00
C THR A 264 8.15 1.30 -1.14
N TYR A 265 8.56 0.13 -1.63
CA TYR A 265 8.61 -1.07 -0.76
C TYR A 265 9.69 -0.92 0.32
N TYR A 266 10.82 -0.30 -0.01
CA TYR A 266 11.84 0.04 0.99
C TYR A 266 11.29 1.01 2.04
N LEU A 267 10.65 2.11 1.60
CA LEU A 267 10.03 3.07 2.52
C LEU A 267 8.91 2.43 3.35
N GLN A 268 8.14 1.50 2.80
CA GLN A 268 7.13 0.76 3.52
C GLN A 268 7.76 -0.11 4.60
N ALA A 269 8.76 -0.93 4.28
CA ALA A 269 9.50 -1.73 5.27
C ALA A 269 10.03 -0.84 6.41
N TRP A 270 10.60 0.31 6.07
CA TRP A 270 11.09 1.30 7.03
C TRP A 270 9.98 1.90 7.92
N VAL A 271 8.83 2.28 7.34
CA VAL A 271 7.68 2.80 8.09
C VAL A 271 7.07 1.73 8.98
N ILE A 272 6.92 0.50 8.48
CA ILE A 272 6.34 -0.62 9.23
C ILE A 272 7.19 -0.96 10.45
N GLU A 273 8.51 -0.98 10.31
CA GLU A 273 9.41 -1.17 11.45
C GLU A 273 9.24 -0.05 12.51
N LYS A 274 9.12 1.21 12.08
CA LYS A 274 9.10 2.36 13.01
C LYS A 274 7.73 2.64 13.65
N LYS A 275 6.65 2.41 12.92
CA LYS A 275 5.28 2.83 13.32
C LYS A 275 4.24 1.71 13.25
N GLY A 276 4.60 0.57 12.67
CA GLY A 276 3.72 -0.57 12.50
C GLY A 276 2.93 -0.56 11.19
N PRO A 277 2.40 -1.73 10.78
CA PRO A 277 1.74 -1.92 9.49
C PRO A 277 0.37 -1.24 9.39
N VAL A 278 -0.35 -1.14 10.51
CA VAL A 278 -1.67 -0.51 10.57
C VAL A 278 -1.59 0.96 10.14
N LEU A 279 -0.60 1.72 10.62
CA LEU A 279 -0.49 3.14 10.27
C LEU A 279 -0.32 3.35 8.76
N LEU A 280 0.53 2.53 8.14
CA LEU A 280 0.76 2.57 6.70
C LEU A 280 -0.53 2.24 5.94
N ALA A 281 -1.24 1.18 6.33
CA ALA A 281 -2.49 0.79 5.69
C ALA A 281 -3.59 1.86 5.84
N MET A 282 -3.74 2.49 7.02
CA MET A 282 -4.66 3.62 7.23
C MET A 282 -4.41 4.81 6.32
N SER A 283 -3.19 4.93 5.79
CA SER A 283 -2.81 6.03 4.91
C SER A 283 -3.11 5.75 3.44
N THR A 284 -3.51 4.52 3.08
CA THR A 284 -3.85 4.12 1.70
C THR A 284 -4.88 5.03 1.03
N PRO A 285 -5.97 5.46 1.70
CA PRO A 285 -6.94 6.35 1.06
C PRO A 285 -6.38 7.73 0.68
N LEU A 286 -5.26 8.18 1.26
CA LEU A 286 -4.60 9.44 0.86
C LEU A 286 -4.15 9.41 -0.61
N ASN A 287 -3.80 8.23 -1.13
CA ASN A 287 -3.48 8.06 -2.55
C ASN A 287 -4.64 8.49 -3.45
N LEU A 288 -5.89 8.18 -3.08
CA LEU A 288 -7.06 8.63 -3.84
C LEU A 288 -7.22 10.14 -3.80
N ILE A 289 -6.97 10.76 -2.65
CA ILE A 289 -6.99 12.22 -2.52
C ILE A 289 -5.94 12.84 -3.46
N PHE A 290 -4.70 12.35 -3.43
CA PHE A 290 -3.66 12.85 -4.35
C PHE A 290 -3.98 12.58 -5.82
N THR A 291 -4.52 11.41 -6.15
CA THR A 291 -4.94 11.08 -7.53
C THR A 291 -6.02 12.03 -8.02
N MET A 292 -7.01 12.35 -7.17
CA MET A 292 -8.06 13.32 -7.50
C MET A 292 -7.51 14.74 -7.63
N LEU A 293 -6.61 15.19 -6.74
CA LEU A 293 -5.99 16.51 -6.81
C LEU A 293 -5.14 16.66 -8.07
N CYS A 294 -4.31 15.66 -8.40
CA CYS A 294 -3.55 15.64 -9.65
C CYS A 294 -4.48 15.67 -10.86
N SER A 295 -5.54 14.86 -10.85
CA SER A 295 -6.52 14.85 -11.95
C SER A 295 -7.25 16.20 -12.09
N ALA A 296 -7.61 16.84 -10.98
CA ALA A 296 -8.23 18.16 -10.99
C ALA A 296 -7.27 19.24 -11.54
N PHE A 297 -5.98 19.18 -11.19
CA PHE A 297 -4.98 20.12 -11.68
C PHE A 297 -4.67 19.95 -13.17
N PHE A 298 -4.50 18.70 -13.64
CA PHE A 298 -4.12 18.41 -15.02
C PHE A 298 -5.29 18.38 -16.01
N LEU A 299 -6.45 17.84 -15.60
CA LEU A 299 -7.63 17.71 -16.48
C LEU A 299 -8.65 18.83 -16.26
N CYS A 300 -8.40 19.77 -15.34
CA CYS A 300 -9.31 20.86 -14.96
C CYS A 300 -10.74 20.35 -14.64
N GLN A 301 -10.85 19.12 -14.14
CA GLN A 301 -12.13 18.49 -13.84
C GLN A 301 -12.69 18.97 -12.51
N PHE A 302 -14.02 19.04 -12.46
CA PHE A 302 -14.76 19.50 -11.30
C PHE A 302 -14.54 18.59 -10.08
N ILE A 303 -14.21 19.19 -8.93
CA ILE A 303 -14.19 18.47 -7.66
C ILE A 303 -15.65 18.30 -7.22
N SER A 304 -16.08 17.04 -7.04
CA SER A 304 -17.42 16.74 -6.55
C SER A 304 -17.51 16.98 -5.03
N LEU A 305 -18.69 17.36 -4.52
CA LEU A 305 -18.90 17.45 -3.07
C LEU A 305 -18.56 16.14 -2.34
N GLY A 306 -18.78 14.98 -2.99
CA GLY A 306 -18.38 13.69 -2.44
C GLY A 306 -16.89 13.53 -2.26
N SER A 307 -16.09 14.06 -3.20
CA SER A 307 -14.63 14.11 -3.09
C SER A 307 -14.18 14.92 -1.87
N VAL A 308 -14.84 16.04 -1.59
CA VAL A 308 -14.53 16.91 -0.44
C VAL A 308 -14.90 16.23 0.88
N VAL A 309 -16.15 15.77 1.00
CA VAL A 309 -16.65 15.12 2.22
C VAL A 309 -15.87 13.83 2.52
N GLY A 310 -15.66 13.00 1.49
CA GLY A 310 -14.85 11.79 1.61
C GLY A 310 -13.41 12.10 2.03
N GLY A 311 -12.78 13.12 1.43
CA GLY A 311 -11.45 13.57 1.82
C GLY A 311 -11.34 14.01 3.28
N VAL A 312 -12.31 14.78 3.77
CA VAL A 312 -12.36 15.20 5.19
C VAL A 312 -12.48 14.00 6.12
N LEU A 313 -13.38 13.06 5.83
CA LEU A 313 -13.57 11.84 6.63
C LEU A 313 -12.30 10.97 6.70
N LEU A 314 -11.55 10.89 5.59
CA LEU A 314 -10.25 10.18 5.55
C LEU A 314 -9.19 10.85 6.43
N ILE A 315 -9.09 12.19 6.37
CA ILE A 315 -8.15 12.95 7.21
C ILE A 315 -8.51 12.80 8.69
N CYS A 316 -9.79 12.90 9.04
CA CYS A 316 -10.28 12.67 10.40
C CYS A 316 -9.97 11.25 10.89
N GLY A 317 -10.17 10.24 10.03
CA GLY A 317 -9.88 8.84 10.36
C GLY A 317 -8.40 8.61 10.66
N LEU A 318 -7.51 9.12 9.80
CA LEU A 318 -6.06 9.05 9.99
C LEU A 318 -5.63 9.74 11.29
N TYR A 319 -6.17 10.94 11.56
CA TYR A 319 -5.86 11.68 12.78
C TYR A 319 -6.28 10.91 14.04
N SER A 320 -7.47 10.31 14.04
CA SER A 320 -7.98 9.53 15.18
C SER A 320 -7.09 8.32 15.49
N VAL A 321 -6.65 7.58 14.47
CA VAL A 321 -5.71 6.46 14.67
C VAL A 321 -4.36 6.94 15.20
N LEU A 322 -3.84 8.04 14.62
CA LEU A 322 -2.57 8.63 15.02
C LEU A 322 -2.61 9.09 16.48
N TRP A 323 -3.72 9.72 16.88
CA TRP A 323 -3.98 10.11 18.26
C TRP A 323 -4.00 8.89 19.19
N GLY A 324 -4.71 7.82 18.79
CA GLY A 324 -4.76 6.56 19.53
C GLY A 324 -3.37 5.94 19.73
N LYS A 325 -2.56 5.84 18.67
CA LYS A 325 -1.17 5.34 18.73
C LYS A 325 -0.28 6.22 19.61
N THR A 326 -0.40 7.54 19.51
CA THR A 326 0.38 8.48 20.33
C THR A 326 0.03 8.32 21.81
N LYS A 327 -1.25 8.10 22.13
CA LYS A 327 -1.71 7.88 23.50
C LYS A 327 -1.19 6.57 24.08
N GLU A 328 -1.19 5.48 23.30
CA GLU A 328 -0.54 4.22 23.71
C GLU A 328 0.95 4.36 23.97
N GLN A 329 1.69 5.07 23.10
CA GLN A 329 3.12 5.31 23.32
C GLN A 329 3.38 6.10 24.61
N LYS A 330 2.57 7.12 24.91
CA LYS A 330 2.67 7.87 26.16
C LYS A 330 2.42 6.97 27.38
N LEU A 331 1.40 6.11 27.33
CA LEU A 331 1.09 5.15 28.40
C LEU A 331 2.21 4.13 28.61
N LEU A 332 2.80 3.60 27.52
CA LEU A 332 3.93 2.67 27.60
C LEU A 332 5.18 3.32 28.21
N ASN A 333 5.48 4.56 27.81
CA ASN A 333 6.62 5.30 28.36
C ASN A 333 6.42 5.62 29.85
N GLN A 334 5.22 6.02 30.26
CA GLN A 334 4.90 6.26 31.67
C GLN A 334 5.05 4.99 32.52
N ASN A 335 4.55 3.85 32.03
CA ASN A 335 4.68 2.58 32.73
C ASN A 335 6.15 2.12 32.83
N CYS A 336 6.96 2.33 31.79
CA CYS A 336 8.39 2.01 31.84
C CYS A 336 9.15 2.92 32.82
N SER A 337 8.84 4.22 32.86
CA SER A 337 9.42 5.13 33.84
C SER A 337 9.03 4.77 35.27
N SER A 338 7.77 4.41 35.53
CA SER A 338 7.33 3.94 36.85
C SER A 338 8.04 2.64 37.26
N ALA A 339 8.12 1.66 36.37
CA ALA A 339 8.79 0.39 36.65
C ALA A 339 10.31 0.52 36.84
N ALA A 340 10.94 1.52 36.22
CA ALA A 340 12.35 1.83 36.46
C ALA A 340 12.55 2.46 37.86
N VAL A 341 11.67 3.38 38.26
CA VAL A 341 11.67 3.98 39.61
C VAL A 341 11.41 2.93 40.69
N ASP A 342 10.50 1.99 40.46
CA ASP A 342 10.20 0.91 41.41
C ASP A 342 11.41 -0.04 41.58
N LYS A 343 12.13 -0.35 40.49
CA LYS A 343 13.37 -1.16 40.57
C LYS A 343 14.47 -0.44 41.35
N GLU A 344 14.66 0.85 41.11
CA GLU A 344 15.67 1.67 41.79
C GLU A 344 15.38 1.82 43.29
N CYS A 345 14.09 1.89 43.68
CA CYS A 345 13.66 1.95 45.07
C CYS A 345 13.84 0.59 45.81
N THR A 346 13.84 -0.52 45.08
CA THR A 346 14.00 -1.88 45.64
C THR A 346 15.49 -2.27 45.82
N GLU A 347 16.41 -1.62 45.11
CA GLU A 347 17.86 -1.86 45.22
C GLU A 347 18.62 -0.90 46.16
N LEU A 348 17.92 0.00 46.86
CA LEU A 348 18.52 0.80 47.92
C LEU A 348 18.90 -0.12 49.11
N PRO A 349 20.17 -0.15 49.55
CA PRO A 349 20.56 -0.98 50.68
C PRO A 349 19.83 -0.48 51.92
N VAL A 350 19.07 -1.38 52.55
CA VAL A 350 18.49 -1.19 53.87
C VAL A 350 19.65 -0.91 54.82
N VAL A 351 19.90 0.38 55.09
CA VAL A 351 20.79 0.79 56.18
C VAL A 351 20.06 0.38 57.46
N ALA A 352 20.45 -0.77 57.98
CA ALA A 352 19.98 -1.27 59.26
C ALA A 352 20.43 -0.29 60.37
N PRO A 353 19.58 -0.09 61.39
CA PRO A 353 19.68 1.01 62.36
C PRO A 353 20.92 0.96 63.27
#